data_AF-A0A8J8CII2-F1
#
_entry.id   AF-A0A8J8CII2-F1
#
_cell.length_a   1.000
_cell.length_b   1.000
_cell.length_c   1.000
_cell.angle_alpha   90.00
_cell.angle_beta   90.00
_cell.angle_gamma   90.00
#
_symmetry.space_group_name_H-M   'P 1'
#
loop_
_entity.id
_entity.type
_entity.pdbx_description
1 polymer ?
#
loop_
_entity_poly.entity_id
_entity_poly.type
_entity_poly.pdbx_seq_one_letter_code
_entity_poly.pdbx_strand_id
1 'polypeptide(L)' 'MPAEMLLGVAFEYGRDSHQYELAGGVRTSDRVRKSMRTRIKGTTTERQPTEMVSA' A
#
# COMPACT_ATOMS: atom_id res chain seq x y z
N MET A 1 -12.15 12.83 5.61
CA MET A 1 -13.61 12.58 5.60
C MET A 1 -13.97 11.68 6.78
N PRO A 2 -15.15 11.84 7.40
CA PRO A 2 -15.68 10.89 8.37
C PRO A 2 -15.92 9.51 7.72
N ALA A 3 -15.78 8.43 8.49
CA ALA A 3 -15.79 7.06 7.99
C ALA A 3 -17.08 6.67 7.25
N GLU A 4 -18.20 7.26 7.64
CA GLU A 4 -19.53 7.04 7.03
C GLU A 4 -19.59 7.58 5.59
N MET A 5 -18.96 8.72 5.31
CA MET A 5 -18.87 9.27 3.95
C MET A 5 -18.00 8.38 3.06
N LEU A 6 -16.90 7.84 3.57
CA LEU A 6 -16.07 6.90 2.80
C LEU A 6 -16.83 5.62 2.46
N LEU A 7 -17.68 5.14 3.38
CA LEU A 7 -18.52 3.98 3.13
C LEU A 7 -19.57 4.26 2.05
N GLY A 8 -20.19 5.46 2.07
CA GLY A 8 -21.12 5.91 1.03
C GLY A 8 -20.46 5.99 -0.35
N VAL A 9 -19.28 6.62 -0.43
CA VAL A 9 -18.52 6.74 -1.69
C VAL A 9 -18.04 5.38 -2.19
N ALA A 10 -17.63 4.48 -1.28
CA ALA A 10 -17.28 3.11 -1.62
C ALA A 10 -18.47 2.29 -2.11
N PHE A 11 -19.68 2.56 -1.61
CA PHE A 11 -20.90 1.89 -2.02
C PHE A 11 -21.36 2.38 -3.41
N GLU A 12 -21.27 3.69 -3.67
CA GLU A 12 -21.73 4.29 -4.92
C GLU A 12 -20.73 4.13 -6.07
N TYR A 13 -19.44 4.41 -5.84
CA TYR A 13 -18.41 4.42 -6.89
C TYR A 13 -17.49 3.20 -6.82
N GLY A 14 -17.48 2.46 -5.71
CA GLY A 14 -16.57 1.35 -5.47
C GLY A 14 -15.26 1.77 -4.81
N ARG A 15 -14.61 0.82 -4.13
CA ARG A 15 -13.36 1.02 -3.37
C ARG A 15 -12.09 1.18 -4.23
N ASP A 16 -12.21 1.14 -5.55
CA ASP A 16 -11.09 1.35 -6.49
C ASP A 16 -11.28 2.59 -7.38
N SER A 17 -12.36 3.32 -7.13
CA SER A 17 -12.70 4.53 -7.87
C SER A 17 -11.85 5.73 -7.45
N HIS A 18 -11.74 6.69 -8.36
CA HIS A 18 -11.04 7.94 -8.10
C HIS A 18 -11.76 8.79 -7.04
N GLN A 19 -13.08 8.64 -6.93
CA GLN A 19 -13.93 9.31 -5.94
C GLN A 19 -13.61 8.81 -4.54
N TYR A 20 -13.41 7.50 -4.37
CA TYR A 20 -12.96 6.92 -3.09
C TYR A 20 -11.57 7.44 -2.69
N GLU A 21 -10.68 7.64 -3.66
CA GLU A 21 -9.36 8.23 -3.45
C GLU A 21 -9.43 9.72 -3.09
N LEU A 22 -10.22 10.51 -3.80
CA LEU A 22 -10.45 11.93 -3.54
C LEU A 22 -11.08 12.19 -2.17
N ALA A 23 -11.94 11.27 -1.70
CA ALA A 23 -12.50 11.31 -0.35
C ALA A 23 -11.47 10.98 0.75
N GLY A 24 -10.24 10.60 0.38
CA GLY A 24 -9.16 10.23 1.30
C GLY A 24 -9.10 8.72 1.61
N GLY A 25 -9.83 7.89 0.87
CA GLY A 25 -9.74 6.43 0.94
C GLY A 25 -8.55 5.91 0.13
N VAL A 26 -8.01 4.75 0.52
CA VAL A 26 -6.93 4.10 -0.25
C VAL A 26 -7.54 3.08 -1.20
N ARG A 27 -7.28 3.22 -2.49
CA ARG A 27 -7.73 2.27 -3.51
C ARG A 27 -7.26 0.85 -3.20
N THR A 28 -8.13 -0.11 -3.50
CA THR A 28 -7.82 -1.53 -3.27
C THR A 28 -6.62 -1.96 -4.10
N SER A 29 -6.51 -1.48 -5.33
CA SER A 29 -5.36 -1.70 -6.22
C SER A 29 -4.05 -1.17 -5.65
N ASP A 30 -4.06 0.02 -5.03
CA ASP A 30 -2.86 0.58 -4.43
C ASP A 30 -2.47 -0.13 -3.12
N ARG A 31 -3.46 -0.62 -2.37
CA ARG A 31 -3.21 -1.50 -1.23
C ARG A 31 -2.51 -2.80 -1.66
N VAL A 32 -2.97 -3.42 -2.76
CA VAL A 32 -2.36 -4.63 -3.33
C VAL A 32 -0.94 -4.32 -3.84
N ARG A 33 -0.75 -3.24 -4.61
CA ARG A 33 0.58 -2.82 -5.08
C ARG A 33 1.55 -2.56 -3.93
N LYS A 34 1.10 -1.89 -2.86
CA LYS A 34 1.92 -1.65 -1.67
C LYS A 34 2.30 -2.96 -0.99
N SER A 35 1.34 -3.89 -0.84
CA SER A 35 1.59 -5.22 -0.28
C SER A 35 2.59 -6.04 -1.13
N MET A 36 2.45 -6.03 -2.45
CA MET A 36 3.39 -6.68 -3.37
C MET A 36 4.78 -6.07 -3.27
N ARG A 37 4.89 -4.74 -3.27
CA ARG A 37 6.17 -4.03 -3.10
C ARG A 37 6.84 -4.36 -1.76
N THR A 38 6.09 -4.43 -0.67
CA THR A 38 6.65 -4.81 0.64
C THR A 38 7.12 -6.25 0.68
N ARG A 39 6.40 -7.19 0.04
CA ARG A 39 6.82 -8.59 -0.05
C ARG A 39 8.10 -8.75 -0.87
N ILE A 40 8.16 -8.09 -2.03
CA ILE A 40 9.36 -8.11 -2.90
C ILE A 40 10.55 -7.46 -2.20
N LYS A 41 10.36 -6.32 -1.52
CA LYS A 41 11.45 -5.66 -0.77
C LYS A 41 11.93 -6.50 0.42
N GLY A 42 11.04 -7.26 1.05
CA GLY A 42 11.41 -8.24 2.09
C GLY A 42 12.27 -9.38 1.55
N THR A 43 12.06 -9.82 0.30
CA THR A 43 12.90 -10.83 -0.36
C THR A 43 14.18 -10.29 -0.99
N THR A 44 14.32 -8.98 -1.13
CA THR A 44 15.54 -8.32 -1.66
C THR A 44 16.44 -7.78 -0.54
N THR A 45 16.05 -7.94 0.72
CA THR A 45 16.93 -7.67 1.87
C THR A 45 17.69 -8.94 2.25
N GLU A 46 18.47 -9.47 1.30
CA GLU A 46 19.57 -10.38 1.60
C GLU A 46 20.74 -10.05 0.68
N ARG A 47 21.41 -8.96 1.04
CA ARG A 47 22.86 -8.76 0.88
C ARG A 47 23.22 -7.53 1.70
N GLN A 48 23.27 -7.73 3.01
CA GLN A 48 24.28 -7.05 3.80
C GLN A 48 25.62 -7.43 3.15
N PRO A 49 26.40 -6.50 2.56
CA PRO A 49 27.79 -6.82 2.28
C PRO A 49 28.44 -7.05 3.64
N THR A 50 28.77 -8.31 3.93
CA THR A 50 29.71 -8.67 4.98
C THR A 50 31.06 -8.07 4.58
N GLU A 51 31.32 -6.82 4.95
CA GLU A 51 32.66 -6.26 4.92
C GLU A 51 33.24 -6.26 6.34
N MET A 52 34.00 -7.34 6.58
CA MET A 52 35.32 -7.35 7.20
C MET A 52 35.41 -6.92 8.67
N VAL A 53 35.32 -7.93 9.56
CA VAL A 53 36.17 -7.99 10.75
C VAL A 53 37.58 -8.33 10.25
N SER A 54 38.49 -7.35 10.25
CA SER A 54 39.93 -7.59 10.14
C SER A 54 40.55 -7.46 11.53
N ALA A 55 41.33 -8.50 11.84
CA ALA A 55 42.15 -8.69 13.03
C ALA A 55 43.31 -7.68 13.13
#